data_AF-A0A432QVQ1-F1
#
_entry.id   AF-A0A432QVQ1-F1
#
_cell.length_a   1.000
_cell.length_b   1.000
_cell.length_c   1.000
_cell.angle_alpha   90.00
_cell.angle_beta   90.00
_cell.angle_gamma   90.00
#
_symmetry.space_group_name_H-M   'P 1'
#
loop_
_entity.id
_entity.type
_entity.pdbx_description
1 polymer ?
#
loop_
_entity_poly.entity_id
_entity_poly.type
_entity_poly.pdbx_seq_one_letter_code
_entity_poly.pdbx_strand_id
1 'polypeptide(L)'
;ISYLHPGQSAKVVVKGEAVGFIGKLHPDILEKLDVKQDIFIGELNIGKLLELSKDGKISFKQIPKFPPVTRDIAVLVSTNTPVGELEKIIRGSAKYLEKLKLFDVYMGKGIPEGKKSVAFSLVFRSPEKTLSDEEINKILNGIIKALEKSGATLRA
;
A
#
# COMPACT_ATOMS: atom_id res chain seq x y z
N ILE A 1 -5.63 15.43 14.99
CA ILE A 1 -4.90 16.69 15.27
C ILE A 1 -5.88 17.78 14.94
N SER A 2 -6.28 18.57 15.92
CA SER A 2 -7.47 19.43 15.84
C SER A 2 -7.42 20.49 14.74
N TYR A 3 -6.21 20.88 14.30
CA TYR A 3 -6.01 21.89 13.26
C TYR A 3 -5.86 21.34 11.84
N LEU A 4 -5.97 20.02 11.65
CA LEU A 4 -5.92 19.41 10.32
C LEU A 4 -7.33 19.03 9.84
N HIS A 5 -7.51 18.98 8.53
CA HIS A 5 -8.73 18.50 7.90
C HIS A 5 -8.98 17.02 8.29
N PRO A 6 -10.19 16.66 8.77
CA PRO A 6 -10.47 15.34 9.33
C PRO A 6 -10.37 14.21 8.29
N GLY A 7 -10.76 14.48 7.04
CA GLY A 7 -10.70 13.49 5.94
C GLY A 7 -9.41 13.52 5.11
N GLN A 8 -8.48 14.45 5.39
CA GLN A 8 -7.26 14.65 4.59
C GLN A 8 -6.05 14.81 5.50
N SER A 9 -5.95 13.95 6.52
CA SER A 9 -4.82 13.91 7.44
C SER A 9 -4.46 12.48 7.83
N ALA A 10 -3.20 12.28 8.18
CA ALA A 10 -2.66 10.98 8.57
C ALA A 10 -1.64 11.15 9.70
N LYS A 11 -1.59 10.16 10.60
CA LYS A 11 -0.47 9.99 11.53
C LYS A 11 0.64 9.21 10.85
N VAL A 12 1.88 9.62 11.07
CA VAL A 12 3.06 8.86 10.64
C VAL A 12 3.45 7.93 11.79
N VAL A 13 3.47 6.63 11.52
CA VAL A 13 3.72 5.58 12.51
C VAL A 13 4.86 4.69 12.06
N VAL A 14 5.85 4.48 12.93
CA VAL A 14 7.01 3.62 12.70
C VAL A 14 7.08 2.60 13.83
N LYS A 15 7.13 1.30 13.49
CA LYS A 15 7.14 0.19 14.47
C LYS A 15 6.01 0.29 15.52
N GLY A 16 4.85 0.85 15.15
CA GLY A 16 3.70 1.05 16.05
C GLY A 16 3.74 2.34 16.86
N GLU A 17 4.84 3.09 16.83
CA GLU A 17 4.97 4.38 17.52
C GLU A 17 4.62 5.55 16.59
N ALA A 18 3.81 6.50 17.07
CA ALA A 18 3.54 7.74 16.35
C ALA A 18 4.76 8.67 16.41
N VAL A 19 5.31 8.97 15.24
CA VAL A 19 6.51 9.82 15.07
C VAL A 19 6.20 11.17 14.44
N GLY A 20 4.95 11.42 14.06
CA GLY A 20 4.56 12.67 13.43
C GLY A 20 3.21 12.60 12.74
N PHE A 21 2.97 13.55 11.85
CA PHE A 21 1.74 13.66 11.07
C PHE A 21 1.96 14.39 9.77
N ILE A 22 1.00 14.24 8.86
CA ILE A 22 0.89 15.00 7.62
C ILE A 22 -0.58 15.23 7.31
N GLY A 23 -0.93 16.38 6.76
CA GLY A 23 -2.29 16.62 6.32
C GLY A 23 -2.54 18.03 5.80
N LYS A 24 -3.72 18.19 5.23
CA LYS A 24 -4.26 19.51 4.85
C LYS A 24 -4.65 20.28 6.10
N LEU A 25 -4.34 21.56 6.16
CA LEU A 25 -4.79 22.44 7.23
C LEU A 25 -6.32 22.59 7.21
N HIS A 26 -6.95 22.74 8.37
CA HIS A 26 -8.40 22.90 8.44
C HIS A 26 -8.84 24.20 7.74
N PRO A 27 -9.93 24.19 6.94
CA PRO A 27 -10.43 25.38 6.25
C PRO A 27 -10.65 26.59 7.17
N ASP A 28 -11.23 26.38 8.36
CA ASP A 28 -11.45 27.42 9.38
C ASP A 28 -10.17 28.14 9.83
N ILE A 29 -9.00 27.48 9.72
CA ILE A 29 -7.71 28.08 10.04
C ILE A 29 -7.19 28.88 8.86
N LEU A 30 -7.35 28.36 7.63
CA LEU A 30 -7.00 29.09 6.42
C LEU A 30 -7.80 30.39 6.30
N GLU A 31 -9.09 30.35 6.62
CA GLU A 31 -9.96 31.53 6.63
C GLU A 31 -9.47 32.60 7.61
N LYS A 32 -9.10 32.19 8.83
CA LYS A 32 -8.53 33.11 9.84
C LYS A 32 -7.18 33.71 9.45
N LEU A 33 -6.44 33.04 8.57
CA LEU A 33 -5.13 33.48 8.08
C LEU A 33 -5.22 34.22 6.72
N ASP A 34 -6.43 34.43 6.19
CA ASP A 34 -6.69 35.00 4.86
C ASP A 34 -5.92 34.28 3.73
N VAL A 35 -5.84 32.95 3.83
CA VAL A 35 -5.22 32.09 2.83
C VAL A 35 -6.29 31.41 1.99
N LYS A 36 -6.24 31.64 0.68
CA LYS A 36 -7.22 31.09 -0.28
C LYS A 36 -6.81 29.72 -0.84
N GLN A 37 -5.52 29.41 -0.85
CA GLN A 37 -5.00 28.14 -1.33
C GLN A 37 -4.97 27.05 -0.25
N ASP A 38 -5.05 25.80 -0.69
CA ASP A 38 -4.83 24.66 0.18
C ASP A 38 -3.40 24.66 0.74
N ILE A 39 -3.25 24.62 2.07
CA ILE A 39 -1.96 24.40 2.73
C ILE A 39 -1.91 22.97 3.26
N PHE A 40 -0.80 22.29 2.96
CA PHE A 40 -0.45 21.00 3.53
C PHE A 40 0.73 21.18 4.48
N ILE A 41 0.64 20.58 5.66
CA ILE A 41 1.71 20.60 6.66
C ILE A 41 2.05 19.19 7.10
N GLY A 42 3.28 19.01 7.55
CA GLY A 42 3.72 17.78 8.18
C GLY A 42 4.83 18.05 9.19
N GLU A 43 4.83 17.28 10.25
CA GLU A 43 5.83 17.32 11.31
C GLU A 43 6.33 15.91 11.57
N LEU A 44 7.65 15.78 11.75
CA LEU A 44 8.31 14.53 12.10
C LEU A 44 9.25 14.77 13.28
N ASN A 45 9.17 13.89 14.28
CA ASN A 45 10.10 13.89 15.39
C ASN A 45 11.38 13.15 15.00
N ILE A 46 12.42 13.93 14.67
CA ILE A 46 13.72 13.40 14.24
C ILE A 46 14.40 12.58 15.35
N GLY A 47 14.29 12.99 16.63
CA GLY A 47 14.85 12.24 17.75
C GLY A 47 14.29 10.82 17.84
N LYS A 48 12.96 10.68 17.81
CA LYS A 48 12.28 9.38 17.79
C LYS A 48 12.65 8.55 16.56
N LEU A 49 12.72 9.17 15.38
CA LEU A 49 13.14 8.47 14.16
C LEU A 49 14.56 7.92 14.28
N LEU A 50 15.49 8.71 14.82
CA LEU A 50 16.87 8.28 15.05
C LEU A 50 16.92 7.11 16.03
N GLU A 51 16.19 7.18 17.14
CA GLU A 51 16.11 6.07 18.11
C GLU A 51 15.57 4.79 17.51
N LEU A 52 14.48 4.88 16.74
CA LEU A 52 13.87 3.72 16.07
C LEU A 52 14.74 3.15 14.94
N SER A 53 15.70 3.93 14.42
CA SER A 53 16.62 3.55 13.35
C SER A 53 17.91 2.86 13.83
N LYS A 54 18.21 2.87 15.14
CA LYS A 54 19.46 2.33 15.70
C LYS A 54 19.70 0.85 15.38
N ASP A 55 18.63 0.07 15.14
CA ASP A 55 18.71 -1.33 14.74
C ASP A 55 18.98 -1.55 13.24
N GLY A 56 19.33 -0.50 12.49
CA GLY A 56 19.56 -0.55 11.06
C GLY A 56 20.68 -1.50 10.68
N LYS A 57 20.35 -2.77 10.42
CA LYS A 57 21.30 -3.76 9.89
C LYS A 57 21.69 -3.35 8.48
N ILE A 58 22.98 -3.20 8.23
CA ILE A 58 23.52 -3.18 6.87
C ILE A 58 23.09 -4.50 6.22
N SER A 59 22.21 -4.40 5.23
CA SER A 59 21.69 -5.57 4.52
C SER A 59 22.44 -5.72 3.20
N PHE A 60 23.09 -6.86 3.03
CA PHE A 60 23.57 -7.28 1.72
C PHE A 60 22.49 -8.14 1.08
N LYS A 61 22.05 -7.74 -0.13
CA LYS A 61 21.20 -8.57 -0.98
C LYS A 61 22.02 -9.02 -2.17
N GLN A 62 22.16 -10.33 -2.35
CA GLN A 62 22.87 -10.90 -3.48
C GLN A 62 22.22 -10.43 -4.80
N ILE A 63 23.05 -10.21 -5.82
CA ILE A 63 22.57 -9.90 -7.17
C ILE A 63 21.67 -11.05 -7.64
N PRO A 64 20.45 -10.75 -8.13
CA PRO A 64 19.54 -11.80 -8.58
C PRO A 64 20.12 -12.60 -9.74
N LYS A 65 20.10 -13.93 -9.63
CA LYS A 65 20.63 -14.86 -10.66
C LYS A 65 19.56 -15.33 -11.66
N PHE A 66 18.29 -15.24 -11.29
CA PHE A 66 17.15 -15.76 -12.05
C PHE A 66 16.22 -14.63 -12.52
N PRO A 67 15.57 -14.79 -13.68
CA PRO A 67 14.69 -13.77 -14.23
C PRO A 67 13.45 -13.56 -13.34
N PRO A 68 12.90 -12.33 -13.30
CA PRO A 68 11.64 -12.08 -12.63
C PRO A 68 10.46 -12.52 -13.52
N VAL A 69 9.33 -12.84 -12.89
CA VAL A 69 8.04 -13.00 -13.56
C VAL A 69 7.09 -11.92 -13.04
N THR A 70 6.42 -11.23 -13.96
CA THR A 70 5.42 -10.21 -13.61
C THR A 70 4.02 -10.74 -13.86
N ARG A 71 3.10 -10.45 -12.93
CA ARG A 71 1.68 -10.74 -13.05
C ARG A 71 0.88 -9.59 -12.50
N ASP A 72 -0.15 -9.21 -13.25
CA ASP A 72 -1.09 -8.20 -12.81
C ASP A 72 -2.36 -8.88 -12.32
N ILE A 73 -2.97 -8.31 -11.28
CA ILE A 73 -4.28 -8.72 -10.78
C ILE A 73 -5.13 -7.48 -10.55
N ALA A 74 -6.43 -7.60 -10.78
CA ALA A 74 -7.42 -6.59 -10.44
C ALA A 74 -8.48 -7.20 -9.52
N VAL A 75 -8.74 -6.54 -8.39
CA VAL A 75 -9.76 -6.96 -7.42
C VAL A 75 -10.80 -5.89 -7.19
N LEU A 76 -12.06 -6.31 -7.07
CA LEU A 76 -13.16 -5.47 -6.65
C LEU A 76 -13.29 -5.51 -5.14
N VAL A 77 -13.32 -4.34 -4.51
CA VAL A 77 -13.44 -4.18 -3.05
C VAL A 77 -14.41 -3.05 -2.73
N SER A 78 -14.84 -2.94 -1.47
CA SER A 78 -15.58 -1.77 -1.01
C SER A 78 -14.77 -0.50 -1.20
N THR A 79 -15.44 0.59 -1.57
CA THR A 79 -14.82 1.93 -1.70
C THR A 79 -14.10 2.37 -0.43
N ASN A 80 -14.62 1.97 0.74
CA ASN A 80 -14.06 2.29 2.05
C ASN A 80 -12.85 1.43 2.45
N THR A 81 -12.57 0.33 1.75
CA THR A 81 -11.42 -0.53 2.08
C THR A 81 -10.10 0.20 1.78
N PRO A 82 -9.22 0.42 2.77
CA PRO A 82 -7.92 0.99 2.52
C PRO A 82 -7.07 0.07 1.65
N VAL A 83 -6.45 0.61 0.59
CA VAL A 83 -5.60 -0.18 -0.31
C VAL A 83 -4.42 -0.83 0.43
N GLY A 84 -3.91 -0.15 1.47
CA GLY A 84 -2.85 -0.69 2.31
C GLY A 84 -3.22 -1.98 3.07
N GLU A 85 -4.51 -2.25 3.32
CA GLU A 85 -4.93 -3.54 3.88
C GLU A 85 -4.79 -4.67 2.85
N LEU A 86 -5.17 -4.40 1.59
CA LEU A 86 -4.98 -5.34 0.49
C LEU A 86 -3.49 -5.63 0.28
N GLU A 87 -2.64 -4.60 0.31
CA GLU A 87 -1.19 -4.79 0.18
C GLU A 87 -0.62 -5.68 1.29
N LYS A 88 -1.09 -5.52 2.53
CA LYS A 88 -0.68 -6.38 3.65
C LYS A 88 -1.08 -7.83 3.42
N ILE A 89 -2.31 -8.08 2.96
CA ILE A 89 -2.80 -9.43 2.66
C ILE A 89 -1.98 -10.07 1.54
N ILE A 90 -1.73 -9.34 0.45
CA ILE A 90 -0.90 -9.82 -0.66
C ILE A 90 0.50 -10.16 -0.16
N ARG A 91 1.17 -9.25 0.55
CA ARG A 91 2.53 -9.49 1.07
C ARG A 91 2.59 -10.66 2.05
N GLY A 92 1.56 -10.87 2.85
CA GLY A 92 1.49 -11.98 3.80
C GLY A 92 1.21 -13.35 3.17
N SER A 93 0.68 -13.39 1.95
CA SER A 93 0.30 -14.63 1.24
C SER A 93 1.19 -14.97 0.05
N ALA A 94 2.00 -14.02 -0.43
CA ALA A 94 2.77 -14.15 -1.66
C ALA A 94 4.21 -14.66 -1.42
N LYS A 95 4.46 -15.94 -1.74
CA LYS A 95 5.83 -16.47 -1.80
C LYS A 95 6.60 -15.85 -2.97
N TYR A 96 7.90 -15.56 -2.77
CA TYR A 96 8.80 -14.99 -3.78
C TYR A 96 8.42 -13.60 -4.31
N LEU A 97 7.50 -12.89 -3.65
CA LEU A 97 7.14 -11.53 -4.03
C LEU A 97 8.32 -10.58 -3.80
N GLU A 98 8.89 -10.07 -4.89
CA GLU A 98 9.96 -9.09 -4.86
C GLU A 98 9.41 -7.66 -4.83
N LYS A 99 8.36 -7.39 -5.60
CA LYS A 99 7.74 -6.07 -5.70
C LYS A 99 6.24 -6.17 -5.84
N LEU A 100 5.53 -5.27 -5.16
CA LEU A 100 4.11 -5.03 -5.30
C LEU A 100 3.93 -3.55 -5.60
N LYS A 101 3.18 -3.25 -6.67
CA LYS A 101 2.89 -1.87 -7.08
C LYS A 101 1.40 -1.74 -7.35
N LEU A 102 0.73 -0.83 -6.64
CA LEU A 102 -0.56 -0.30 -7.04
C LEU A 102 -0.37 0.53 -8.32
N PHE A 103 -1.16 0.24 -9.37
CA PHE A 103 -1.07 1.01 -10.61
C PHE A 103 -2.40 1.57 -11.11
N ASP A 104 -3.54 1.07 -10.64
CA ASP A 104 -4.85 1.64 -10.97
C ASP A 104 -5.88 1.49 -9.84
N VAL A 105 -6.73 2.51 -9.71
CA VAL A 105 -7.94 2.50 -8.85
C VAL A 105 -9.07 3.12 -9.65
N TYR A 106 -10.05 2.29 -10.04
CA TYR A 106 -11.14 2.69 -10.93
C TYR A 106 -12.51 2.52 -10.28
N MET A 107 -13.36 3.55 -10.42
CA MET A 107 -14.71 3.65 -9.84
C MET A 107 -15.77 4.07 -10.87
N GLY A 108 -15.51 3.89 -12.16
CA GLY A 108 -16.40 4.33 -13.23
C GLY A 108 -17.36 3.25 -13.73
N LYS A 109 -17.84 3.44 -14.97
CA LYS A 109 -18.76 2.52 -15.67
C LYS A 109 -18.23 1.08 -15.64
N GLY A 110 -19.08 0.13 -15.28
CA GLY A 110 -18.73 -1.29 -15.17
C GLY A 110 -18.17 -1.71 -13.80
N ILE A 111 -18.19 -0.81 -12.82
CA ILE A 111 -17.97 -1.11 -11.40
C ILE A 111 -19.32 -1.02 -10.67
N PRO A 112 -19.72 -2.04 -9.89
CA PRO A 112 -20.92 -1.95 -9.05
C PRO A 112 -20.85 -0.77 -8.07
N GLU A 113 -22.01 -0.19 -7.75
CA GLU A 113 -22.09 0.89 -6.78
C GLU A 113 -21.51 0.48 -5.41
N GLY A 114 -20.82 1.41 -4.76
CA GLY A 114 -20.13 1.16 -3.48
C GLY A 114 -18.85 0.34 -3.60
N LYS A 115 -18.45 -0.10 -4.80
CA LYS A 115 -17.18 -0.80 -5.05
C LYS A 115 -16.17 0.04 -5.83
N LYS A 116 -14.90 -0.37 -5.75
CA LYS A 116 -13.79 0.10 -6.58
C LYS A 116 -12.99 -1.09 -7.10
N SER A 117 -12.44 -0.98 -8.30
CA SER A 117 -11.46 -1.91 -8.85
C SER A 117 -10.06 -1.43 -8.51
N VAL A 118 -9.25 -2.27 -7.90
CA VAL A 118 -7.86 -1.96 -7.51
C VAL A 118 -6.94 -2.92 -8.26
N ALA A 119 -6.03 -2.39 -9.07
CA ALA A 119 -5.11 -3.17 -9.88
C ALA A 119 -3.68 -3.10 -9.34
N PHE A 120 -3.06 -4.26 -9.22
CA PHE A 120 -1.71 -4.44 -8.71
C PHE A 120 -0.82 -5.16 -9.70
N SER A 121 0.41 -4.70 -9.82
CA SER A 121 1.47 -5.40 -10.54
C SER A 121 2.39 -6.07 -9.53
N LEU A 122 2.53 -7.39 -9.66
CA LEU A 122 3.28 -8.27 -8.78
C LEU A 122 4.50 -8.79 -9.53
N VAL A 123 5.68 -8.54 -8.98
CA VAL A 123 6.93 -9.09 -9.50
C VAL A 123 7.39 -10.20 -8.56
N PHE A 124 7.51 -11.40 -9.10
CA PHE A 124 7.98 -12.58 -8.40
C PHE A 124 9.37 -12.96 -8.87
N ARG A 125 10.23 -13.36 -7.93
CA ARG A 125 11.55 -13.90 -8.27
C ARG A 125 12.01 -14.88 -7.21
N SER A 126 12.37 -16.09 -7.63
CA SER A 126 13.03 -17.05 -6.77
C SER A 126 14.55 -16.83 -6.76
N PRO A 127 15.22 -16.95 -5.60
CA PRO A 127 16.68 -16.87 -5.52
C PRO A 127 17.39 -18.12 -6.03
N GLU A 128 16.65 -19.23 -6.22
CA GLU A 128 17.21 -20.57 -6.46
C GLU A 128 16.90 -21.15 -7.84
N LYS A 129 15.86 -20.64 -8.51
CA LYS A 129 15.42 -21.16 -9.81
C LYS A 129 14.58 -20.17 -10.60
N THR A 130 14.44 -20.41 -11.90
CA THR A 130 13.39 -19.78 -12.71
C THR A 130 12.02 -20.30 -12.27
N LEU A 131 11.06 -19.40 -12.08
CA LEU A 131 9.69 -19.76 -11.71
C LEU A 131 8.90 -20.17 -12.96
N SER A 132 8.25 -21.33 -12.91
CA SER A 132 7.34 -21.76 -13.98
C SER A 132 5.97 -21.07 -13.84
N ASP A 133 5.20 -21.07 -14.93
CA ASP A 133 3.86 -20.51 -14.93
C ASP A 133 2.92 -21.24 -13.96
N GLU A 134 3.05 -22.56 -13.81
CA GLU A 134 2.25 -23.34 -12.86
C GLU A 134 2.54 -22.95 -11.40
N GLU A 135 3.81 -22.70 -11.07
CA GLU A 135 4.20 -22.26 -9.73
C GLU A 135 3.65 -20.87 -9.41
N ILE A 136 3.76 -19.95 -10.38
CA ILE A 136 3.21 -18.60 -10.26
C ILE A 136 1.70 -18.65 -10.09
N ASN A 137 0.99 -19.45 -10.90
CA ASN A 137 -0.46 -19.57 -10.81
C ASN A 137 -0.91 -20.15 -9.45
N LYS A 138 -0.16 -21.09 -8.86
CA LYS A 138 -0.43 -21.57 -7.50
C LYS A 138 -0.29 -20.46 -6.46
N ILE A 139 0.75 -19.62 -6.57
CA ILE A 139 0.97 -18.48 -5.67
C ILE A 139 -0.16 -17.45 -5.83
N LEU A 140 -0.51 -17.09 -7.07
CA LEU A 140 -1.62 -16.17 -7.38
C LEU A 140 -2.94 -16.68 -6.79
N ASN A 141 -3.26 -17.96 -6.98
CA ASN A 141 -4.48 -18.56 -6.40
C ASN A 141 -4.49 -18.48 -4.87
N GLY A 142 -3.33 -18.61 -4.22
CA GLY A 142 -3.20 -18.41 -2.77
C GLY A 142 -3.49 -16.96 -2.35
N ILE A 143 -2.95 -15.98 -3.09
CA ILE A 143 -3.18 -14.55 -2.87
C ILE A 143 -4.67 -14.21 -3.06
N ILE A 144 -5.28 -14.69 -4.16
CA ILE A 144 -6.69 -14.46 -4.47
C ILE A 144 -7.58 -15.00 -3.35
N LYS A 145 -7.35 -16.24 -2.91
CA LYS A 145 -8.09 -16.83 -1.78
C LYS A 145 -7.93 -16.03 -0.48
N ALA A 146 -6.76 -15.46 -0.23
CA ALA A 146 -6.54 -14.62 0.95
C ALA A 146 -7.30 -13.29 0.85
N LEU A 147 -7.33 -12.68 -0.34
CA LEU A 147 -8.09 -11.46 -0.61
C LEU A 147 -9.60 -11.71 -0.55
N GLU A 148 -10.09 -12.84 -1.04
CA GLU A 148 -11.49 -13.24 -0.96
C GLU A 148 -12.00 -13.34 0.48
N LYS A 149 -11.17 -13.81 1.41
CA LYS A 149 -11.49 -13.82 2.84
C LYS A 149 -11.68 -12.43 3.44
N SER A 150 -11.12 -11.39 2.84
CA SER A 150 -11.34 -9.99 3.22
C SER A 150 -12.53 -9.32 2.48
N GLY A 151 -13.29 -10.09 1.70
CA GLY A 151 -14.43 -9.58 0.93
C GLY A 151 -14.04 -8.96 -0.43
N ALA A 152 -12.80 -9.15 -0.88
CA ALA A 152 -12.40 -8.80 -2.24
C ALA A 152 -12.86 -9.86 -3.23
N THR A 153 -13.09 -9.50 -4.49
CA THR A 153 -13.40 -10.49 -5.54
C THR A 153 -12.52 -10.25 -6.76
N LEU A 154 -11.92 -11.31 -7.30
CA LEU A 154 -11.11 -11.22 -8.51
C LEU A 154 -11.94 -10.69 -9.68
N ARG A 155 -11.35 -9.78 -10.46
CA ARG A 155 -11.93 -9.22 -11.67
C ARG A 155 -11.17 -9.67 -12.92
N ALA A 156 -9.84 -9.60 -12.87
CA ALA A 156 -8.92 -9.97 -13.95
C ALA A 156 -7.55 -10.31 -13.38
#